data_AF-A0A6P1ABZ7-F1
#
_entry.id   AF-A0A6P1ABZ7-F1
#
_cell.length_a   1.000
_cell.length_b   1.000
_cell.length_c   1.000
_cell.angle_alpha   90.00
_cell.angle_beta   90.00
_cell.angle_gamma   90.00
#
_symmetry.space_group_name_H-M   'P 1'
#
loop_
_entity.id
_entity.type
_entity.pdbx_description
1 polymer ?
#
loop_
_entity_poly.entity_id
_entity_poly.type
_entity_poly.pdbx_seq_one_letter_code
_entity_poly.pdbx_strand_id
1 'polypeptide(L)' 'MNKETIKQRVVQMASKRDFLVKLLEQPNLGTLRIDVDQALEELDELVEEFEQTFPEERGIG' A
#
# COMPACT_ATOMS: atom_id res chain seq x y z
N MET A 1 19.50 -6.79 3.25
CA MET A 1 18.07 -7.19 3.25
C MET A 1 17.90 -8.22 2.14
N ASN A 2 17.15 -9.32 2.35
CA ASN A 2 16.96 -10.35 1.32
C ASN A 2 15.57 -10.22 0.66
N LYS A 3 15.35 -10.91 -0.47
CA LYS A 3 14.07 -10.88 -1.22
C LYS A 3 12.88 -11.20 -0.33
N GLU A 4 12.97 -12.25 0.48
CA GLU A 4 11.89 -12.67 1.38
C GLU A 4 11.52 -11.58 2.40
N THR A 5 12.52 -10.86 2.92
CA THR A 5 12.29 -9.73 3.84
C THR A 5 11.57 -8.58 3.13
N ILE A 6 11.93 -8.30 1.88
CA ILE A 6 11.28 -7.24 1.08
C ILE A 6 9.83 -7.63 0.82
N LYS A 7 9.58 -8.85 0.34
CA LYS A 7 8.23 -9.38 0.11
C LYS A 7 7.35 -9.27 1.35
N GLN A 8 7.83 -9.76 2.50
CA GLN A 8 7.07 -9.70 3.75
C GLN A 8 6.72 -8.28 4.17
N ARG A 9 7.62 -7.31 3.94
CA ARG A 9 7.37 -5.90 4.22
C ARG A 9 6.33 -5.31 3.27
N VAL A 10 6.44 -5.58 1.98
CA VAL A 10 5.46 -5.11 0.98
C VAL A 10 4.07 -5.67 1.28
N VAL A 11 3.95 -6.97 1.60
CA VAL A 11 2.68 -7.58 2.01
C VAL A 11 2.12 -6.93 3.28
N GLN A 12 2.96 -6.68 4.28
CA GLN A 12 2.53 -5.99 5.50
C GLN A 12 2.05 -4.56 5.22
N MET A 13 2.71 -3.84 4.31
CA MET A 13 2.30 -2.49 3.90
C MET A 13 1.00 -2.54 3.09
N ALA A 14 0.88 -3.43 2.11
CA ALA A 14 -0.32 -3.61 1.28
C ALA A 14 -1.56 -3.91 2.15
N SER A 15 -1.40 -4.68 3.23
CA SER A 15 -2.49 -4.96 4.18
C SER A 15 -3.08 -3.72 4.86
N LYS A 16 -2.40 -2.56 4.80
CA LYS A 16 -2.90 -1.27 5.33
C LYS A 16 -3.82 -0.53 4.37
N ARG A 17 -3.87 -0.93 3.10
CA ARG A 17 -4.70 -0.28 2.08
C ARG A 17 -6.17 -0.20 2.50
N ASP A 18 -6.75 -1.31 2.93
CA ASP A 18 -8.14 -1.37 3.39
C ASP A 18 -8.43 -0.45 4.57
N PHE A 19 -7.44 -0.27 5.45
CA PHE A 19 -7.56 0.66 6.56
C PHE A 19 -7.59 2.12 6.07
N LEU A 20 -6.72 2.48 5.12
CA LEU A 20 -6.68 3.82 4.55
C LEU A 20 -7.95 4.13 3.73
N VAL A 21 -8.48 3.17 2.97
CA VAL A 21 -9.77 3.32 2.27
C VAL A 21 -10.90 3.59 3.26
N LYS A 22 -11.01 2.79 4.33
CA LYS A 22 -12.01 3.02 5.38
C LYS A 22 -11.81 4.35 6.11
N LEU A 23 -10.57 4.82 6.21
CA LEU A 23 -10.28 6.11 6.81
C LEU A 23 -10.80 7.26 5.93
N LEU A 24 -10.70 7.17 4.61
CA LEU A 24 -11.28 8.15 3.68
C LEU A 24 -12.81 8.23 3.73
N GLU A 25 -13.48 7.13 4.12
CA GLU A 25 -14.93 7.10 4.28
C GLU A 25 -15.40 7.88 5.53
N GLN A 26 -14.50 8.17 6.47
CA GLN A 26 -14.88 8.89 7.69
C GLN A 26 -15.17 10.38 7.38
N PRO A 27 -16.25 10.94 7.94
CA PRO A 27 -16.47 12.37 7.85
C PRO A 27 -15.43 13.13 8.69
N ASN A 28 -15.17 14.39 8.33
CA ASN A 28 -14.35 15.33 9.11
C ASN A 28 -12.85 15.01 9.22
N LEU A 29 -12.25 14.33 8.23
CA LEU A 29 -10.78 14.16 8.17
C LEU A 29 -10.01 15.48 8.08
N GLY A 30 -10.65 16.54 7.56
CA GLY A 30 -9.98 17.82 7.32
C GLY A 30 -8.78 17.65 6.39
N THR A 31 -7.62 18.20 6.77
CA THR A 31 -6.39 18.13 5.97
C THR A 31 -5.79 16.73 5.89
N LEU A 32 -6.07 15.85 6.87
CA LEU A 32 -5.56 14.47 6.89
C LEU A 32 -6.02 13.68 5.67
N ARG A 33 -7.14 14.07 5.05
CA ARG A 33 -7.62 13.44 3.82
C ARG A 33 -6.57 13.44 2.72
N ILE A 34 -5.85 14.56 2.54
CA ILE A 34 -4.83 14.69 1.50
C ILE A 34 -3.69 13.70 1.77
N ASP A 35 -3.26 13.59 3.03
CA ASP A 35 -2.20 12.66 3.43
C ASP A 35 -2.63 11.19 3.24
N VAL A 36 -3.90 10.86 3.49
CA VAL A 36 -4.44 9.50 3.28
C VAL A 36 -4.58 9.18 1.80
N ASP A 37 -5.06 10.13 0.99
CA ASP A 37 -5.12 9.98 -0.47
C ASP A 37 -3.70 9.75 -1.04
N GLN A 38 -2.71 10.54 -0.61
CA GLN A 38 -1.31 10.36 -1.02
C GLN A 38 -0.73 9.02 -0.56
N ALA A 39 -0.98 8.61 0.69
CA ALA A 39 -0.48 7.34 1.20
C ALA A 39 -1.07 6.12 0.47
N LEU A 40 -2.31 6.23 -0.04
CA LEU A 40 -2.91 5.19 -0.88
C LEU A 40 -2.24 5.12 -2.25
N GLU A 41 -1.98 6.28 -2.89
CA GLU A 41 -1.27 6.34 -4.17
C GLU A 41 0.13 5.75 -4.06
N GLU A 42 0.91 6.16 -3.05
CA GLU A 42 2.26 5.64 -2.81
C GLU A 42 2.25 4.14 -2.50
N LEU A 43 1.21 3.63 -1.82
CA LEU A 43 1.09 2.22 -1.52
C LEU A 43 0.75 1.40 -2.77
N ASP A 44 -0.15 1.90 -3.61
CA ASP A 44 -0.53 1.25 -4.87
C ASP A 44 0.67 1.24 -5.85
N GLU A 45 1.40 2.35 -5.96
CA GLU A 45 2.65 2.45 -6.74
C GLU A 45 3.73 1.48 -6.22
N LEU A 46 3.94 1.41 -4.90
CA LEU A 46 4.90 0.47 -4.29
C LEU A 46 4.57 -0.99 -4.63
N VAL A 47 3.30 -1.37 -4.56
CA VAL A 47 2.86 -2.74 -4.89
C VAL A 47 3.06 -3.01 -6.37
N GLU A 48 2.70 -2.07 -7.24
CA GLU A 48 2.90 -2.21 -8.68
C GLU A 48 4.39 -2.37 -9.03
N GLU A 49 5.26 -1.48 -8.51
CA GLU A 49 6.70 -1.56 -8.73
C GLU A 49 7.29 -2.87 -8.21
N PHE A 50 6.81 -3.36 -7.07
CA PHE A 50 7.22 -4.65 -6.51
C PHE A 50 6.85 -5.81 -7.45
N GLU A 51 5.62 -5.85 -7.96
CA GLU A 51 5.16 -6.88 -8.90
C GLU A 51 5.86 -6.81 -10.26
N GLN A 52 6.27 -5.62 -10.70
CA GLN A 52 7.09 -5.45 -11.90
C GLN A 52 8.52 -5.94 -11.68
N THR A 53 9.08 -5.69 -10.49
CA THR A 53 10.44 -6.11 -10.11
C THR A 53 10.53 -7.61 -9.85
N PHE A 54 9.47 -8.22 -9.31
CA PHE A 54 9.37 -9.65 -9.00
C PHE A 54 8.12 -10.26 -9.65
N PRO A 55 8.11 -10.50 -10.98
CA PRO A 55 6.92 -10.95 -11.71
C PRO A 55 6.35 -12.28 -11.23
N GLU A 56 7.18 -13.15 -10.65
CA GLU A 56 6.78 -14.42 -10.03
C GLU A 56 5.95 -14.24 -8.74
N GLU A 57 5.91 -13.02 -8.22
CA GLU A 57 5.18 -12.61 -7.02
C GLU A 57 3.91 -11.80 -7.37
N ARG A 58 3.36 -11.89 -8.59
CA ARG A 58 2.11 -11.18 -8.93
C ARG A 58 0.91 -11.76 -8.19
N GLY A 59 0.04 -10.88 -7.65
CA GLY A 59 -1.22 -11.26 -7.02
C GLY A 59 -1.15 -11.63 -5.54
N ILE A 60 -0.16 -11.10 -4.80
CA ILE A 60 -0.04 -11.25 -3.33
C ILE A 60 -0.72 -10.11 -2.53
N GLY A 61 -1.55 -9.31 -3.19
CA GLY A 61 -2.37 -8.26 -2.58
C GLY A 61 -3.60 -8.81 -1.87
#